data_AF-A0A7S2PH83-F1
#
_entry.id   AF-A0A7S2PH83-F1
#
_cell.length_a   1.000
_cell.length_b   1.000
_cell.length_c   1.000
_cell.angle_alpha   90.00
_cell.angle_beta   90.00
_cell.angle_gamma   90.00
#
_symmetry.space_group_name_H-M   'P 1'
#
loop_
_entity.id
_entity.type
_entity.pdbx_description
1 polymer ?
#
loop_
_entity_poly.entity_id
_entity_poly.type
_entity_poly.pdbx_seq_one_letter_code
_entity_poly.pdbx_strand_id
1 'polypeptide(L)'
;RSSSSLTVTNKRHKESTAMNSAVEVEELLKKEEERGVKAGQWADRVRELMKYRDNNGHCNVPQRQSSLGEWVRHQRKAFRNFGTGKASSMTPHRVNILSLIDFVWDASSIRYTSKRQDEDWMQMFEELMEYKE
;
A
#
# COMPACT_ATOMS: atom_id res chain seq x y z
N ARG A 1 -32.36 5.73 -35.01
CA ARG A 1 -31.47 4.97 -35.92
C ARG A 1 -30.10 4.93 -35.27
N SER A 2 -29.61 3.71 -35.11
CA SER A 2 -28.40 3.34 -34.38
C SER A 2 -27.12 3.93 -34.96
N SER A 3 -26.10 3.85 -34.10
CA SER A 3 -24.71 3.49 -34.39
C SER A 3 -23.74 4.61 -34.75
N SER A 4 -22.48 4.58 -34.31
CA SER A 4 -21.71 3.89 -33.27
C SER A 4 -20.25 4.31 -33.51
N SER A 5 -19.43 4.33 -32.47
CA SER A 5 -18.07 3.74 -32.41
C SER A 5 -17.18 4.63 -31.51
N LEU A 6 -17.21 4.40 -30.20
CA LEU A 6 -16.32 3.50 -29.47
C LEU A 6 -14.84 3.91 -29.56
N THR A 7 -14.42 4.63 -28.52
CA THR A 7 -13.05 4.94 -28.15
C THR A 7 -12.26 3.65 -27.86
N VAL A 8 -11.23 3.38 -28.64
CA VAL A 8 -10.19 2.39 -28.30
C VAL A 8 -9.24 3.06 -27.32
N THR A 9 -9.47 2.90 -26.02
CA THR A 9 -8.53 3.40 -24.99
C THR A 9 -7.62 2.28 -24.49
N ASN A 10 -6.34 2.41 -24.87
CA ASN A 10 -5.11 2.03 -24.15
C ASN A 10 -5.26 1.26 -22.82
N LYS A 11 -5.60 -0.03 -22.90
CA LYS A 11 -5.59 -0.95 -21.73
C LYS A 11 -4.19 -1.53 -21.44
N ARG A 12 -3.35 -1.67 -22.48
CA ARG A 12 -2.07 -2.40 -22.41
C ARG A 12 -0.93 -1.66 -21.69
N HIS A 13 -0.96 -0.33 -21.60
CA HIS A 13 0.12 0.43 -20.94
C HIS A 13 -0.04 0.53 -19.42
N LYS A 14 -1.26 0.40 -18.88
CA LYS A 14 -1.50 0.38 -17.42
C LYS A 14 -1.15 -0.97 -16.78
N GLU A 15 -1.34 -2.07 -17.51
CA GLU A 15 -1.00 -3.43 -17.03
C GLU A 15 0.52 -3.64 -16.90
N SER A 16 1.33 -3.06 -17.79
CA SER A 16 2.78 -3.25 -17.79
C SER A 16 3.51 -2.53 -16.65
N THR A 17 3.04 -1.36 -16.22
CA THR A 17 3.61 -0.63 -15.08
C THR A 17 3.19 -1.26 -13.75
N ALA A 18 1.94 -1.75 -13.65
CA ALA A 18 1.44 -2.45 -12.47
C ALA A 18 2.10 -3.84 -12.26
N MET A 19 2.44 -4.54 -13.35
CA MET A 19 3.19 -5.81 -13.29
C MET A 19 4.63 -5.62 -12.79
N ASN A 20 5.28 -4.52 -13.14
CA ASN A 20 6.64 -4.23 -12.68
C ASN A 20 6.67 -3.90 -11.17
N SER A 21 5.66 -3.21 -10.62
CA SER A 21 5.59 -2.97 -9.17
C SER A 21 5.28 -4.24 -8.38
N ALA A 22 4.52 -5.19 -8.94
CA ALA A 22 4.21 -6.44 -8.26
C ALA A 22 5.47 -7.33 -8.05
N VAL A 23 6.39 -7.36 -9.03
CA VAL A 23 7.65 -8.11 -8.91
C VAL A 23 8.56 -7.48 -7.86
N GLU A 24 8.65 -6.15 -7.84
CA GLU A 24 9.41 -5.39 -6.83
C GLU A 24 8.84 -5.62 -5.42
N VAL A 25 7.51 -5.57 -5.27
CA VAL A 25 6.83 -5.83 -4.00
C VAL A 25 7.13 -7.24 -3.47
N GLU A 26 7.10 -8.27 -4.32
CA GLU A 26 7.42 -9.64 -3.89
C GLU A 26 8.89 -9.81 -3.46
N GLU A 27 9.82 -9.10 -4.10
CA GLU A 27 11.23 -9.10 -3.66
C GLU A 27 11.38 -8.43 -2.29
N LEU A 28 10.72 -7.30 -2.08
CA LEU A 28 10.71 -6.60 -0.79
C LEU A 28 10.04 -7.45 0.30
N LEU A 29 8.99 -8.20 -0.02
CA LEU A 29 8.33 -9.10 0.91
C LEU A 29 9.23 -10.25 1.36
N LYS A 30 10.02 -10.84 0.44
CA LYS A 30 11.03 -11.86 0.80
C LYS A 30 12.06 -11.32 1.78
N LYS A 31 12.58 -10.11 1.53
CA LYS A 31 13.52 -9.44 2.45
C LYS A 31 12.90 -9.19 3.83
N GLU A 32 11.59 -8.93 3.91
CA GLU A 32 10.89 -8.76 5.18
C GLU A 32 10.66 -10.10 5.90
N GLU A 33 10.37 -11.20 5.19
CA GLU A 33 10.18 -12.55 5.74
C GLU A 33 11.41 -13.08 6.48
N GLU A 34 12.60 -12.83 5.93
CA GLU A 34 13.88 -13.24 6.50
C GLU A 34 14.16 -12.62 7.88
N ARG A 35 13.45 -11.54 8.24
CA ARG A 35 13.56 -10.89 9.55
C ARG A 35 12.91 -11.69 10.67
N GLY A 36 12.12 -12.71 10.34
CA GLY A 36 11.59 -13.70 11.28
C GLY A 36 10.08 -13.94 11.18
N VAL A 37 9.59 -14.86 12.01
CA VAL A 37 8.22 -15.43 11.91
C VAL A 37 7.11 -14.36 11.90
N LYS A 38 7.21 -13.32 12.75
CA LYS A 38 6.22 -12.24 12.80
C LYS A 38 6.23 -11.37 11.53
N ALA A 39 7.38 -11.26 10.87
CA ALA A 39 7.51 -10.54 9.61
C ALA A 39 6.96 -11.35 8.44
N GLY A 40 7.15 -12.68 8.44
CA GLY A 40 6.49 -13.55 7.47
C GLY A 40 4.96 -13.53 7.54
N GLN A 41 4.39 -13.58 8.75
CA GLN A 41 2.95 -13.39 8.92
C GLN A 41 2.45 -12.03 8.41
N TRP A 42 3.28 -10.99 8.49
CA TRP A 42 2.95 -9.68 7.95
C TRP A 42 2.98 -9.71 6.42
N ALA A 43 3.99 -10.34 5.82
CA ALA A 43 4.11 -10.49 4.37
C ALA A 43 2.94 -11.27 3.76
N ASP A 44 2.49 -12.35 4.41
CA ASP A 44 1.32 -13.12 3.97
C ASP A 44 0.05 -12.27 3.93
N ARG A 45 -0.12 -11.36 4.91
CA ARG A 45 -1.26 -10.44 4.94
C ARG A 45 -1.18 -9.37 3.87
N VAL A 46 0.02 -8.92 3.49
CA VAL A 46 0.19 -8.05 2.31
C VAL A 46 -0.24 -8.77 1.04
N ARG A 47 0.15 -10.04 0.85
CA ARG A 47 -0.28 -10.83 -0.32
C ARG A 47 -1.80 -11.02 -0.34
N GLU A 48 -2.42 -11.24 0.81
CA GLU A 48 -3.89 -11.30 0.94
C GLU A 48 -4.54 -9.96 0.53
N LEU A 49 -3.95 -8.84 0.93
CA LEU A 49 -4.41 -7.51 0.55
C LEU A 49 -4.24 -7.23 -0.94
N MET A 50 -3.14 -7.67 -1.57
CA MET A 50 -2.94 -7.56 -3.02
C MET A 50 -4.02 -8.33 -3.77
N LYS A 51 -4.33 -9.57 -3.37
CA LYS A 51 -5.44 -10.34 -3.95
C LYS A 51 -6.79 -9.64 -3.79
N TYR A 52 -7.03 -9.03 -2.62
CA TYR A 52 -8.24 -8.24 -2.39
C TYR A 52 -8.31 -7.03 -3.34
N ARG A 53 -7.19 -6.31 -3.51
CA ARG A 53 -7.08 -5.18 -4.44
C ARG A 53 -7.35 -5.62 -5.87
N ASP A 54 -6.80 -6.74 -6.30
CA ASP A 54 -6.99 -7.22 -7.68
C ASP A 54 -8.46 -7.58 -7.97
N ASN A 55 -9.21 -8.03 -6.96
CA ASN A 55 -10.64 -8.32 -7.07
C ASN A 55 -11.53 -7.07 -7.00
N ASN A 56 -11.16 -6.08 -6.16
CA ASN A 56 -12.03 -4.94 -5.82
C ASN A 56 -11.58 -3.61 -6.44
N GLY A 57 -10.38 -3.56 -7.01
CA GLY A 57 -9.73 -2.35 -7.52
C GLY A 57 -9.12 -1.43 -6.46
N HIS A 58 -9.22 -1.77 -5.17
CA HIS A 58 -8.73 -0.93 -4.07
C HIS A 58 -8.35 -1.72 -2.81
N CYS A 59 -7.49 -1.15 -1.96
CA CYS A 59 -7.08 -1.72 -0.67
C CYS A 59 -8.01 -1.35 0.51
N ASN A 60 -9.18 -0.76 0.27
CA ASN A 60 -10.11 -0.35 1.32
C ASN A 60 -10.98 -1.51 1.83
N VAL A 61 -10.39 -2.36 2.67
CA VAL A 61 -11.08 -3.51 3.28
C VAL A 61 -11.99 -3.03 4.43
N PRO A 62 -13.30 -3.37 4.43
CA PRO A 62 -14.18 -3.01 5.54
C PRO A 62 -13.75 -3.68 6.85
N GLN A 63 -13.56 -2.88 7.90
CA GLN A 63 -13.03 -3.34 9.20
C GLN A 63 -13.79 -4.53 9.79
N ARG A 64 -15.13 -4.53 9.71
CA ARG A 64 -15.98 -5.53 10.37
C ARG A 64 -16.21 -6.79 9.56
N GLN A 65 -15.72 -6.84 8.31
CA GLN A 65 -16.05 -7.92 7.38
C GLN A 65 -14.99 -9.03 7.36
N SER A 66 -13.78 -8.81 7.89
CA SER A 66 -12.71 -9.81 7.82
C SER A 66 -11.57 -9.57 8.82
N SER A 67 -10.80 -10.62 9.07
CA SER A 67 -9.51 -10.54 9.78
C SER A 67 -8.52 -9.62 9.05
N LEU A 68 -8.59 -9.55 7.72
CA LEU A 68 -7.84 -8.61 6.91
C LEU A 68 -8.23 -7.15 7.19
N GLY A 69 -9.52 -6.86 7.38
CA GLY A 69 -10.01 -5.53 7.75
C GLY A 69 -9.48 -5.06 9.10
N GLU A 70 -9.39 -5.96 10.08
CA GLU A 70 -8.75 -5.66 11.37
C GLU A 70 -7.23 -5.44 11.22
N TRP A 71 -6.57 -6.26 10.39
CA TRP A 71 -5.15 -6.08 10.10
C TRP A 71 -4.85 -4.72 9.44
N VAL A 72 -5.65 -4.31 8.45
CA VAL A 72 -5.57 -2.99 7.80
C VAL A 72 -5.67 -1.87 8.83
N ARG A 73 -6.62 -1.96 9.77
CA ARG A 73 -6.76 -1.00 10.87
C ARG A 73 -5.50 -0.94 11.74
N HIS A 74 -4.90 -2.09 12.05
CA HIS A 74 -3.66 -2.14 12.81
C HIS A 74 -2.49 -1.49 12.05
N GLN A 75 -2.39 -1.68 10.73
CA GLN A 75 -1.36 -1.01 9.93
C GLN A 75 -1.49 0.51 9.99
N ARG A 76 -2.71 1.05 9.83
CA ARG A 76 -2.97 2.50 9.93
C ARG A 76 -2.60 3.06 11.31
N LYS A 77 -2.92 2.33 12.39
CA LYS A 77 -2.54 2.72 13.75
C LYS A 77 -1.01 2.70 13.95
N ALA A 78 -0.35 1.65 13.46
CA ALA A 78 1.10 1.50 13.56
C ALA A 78 1.83 2.61 12.78
N PHE A 79 1.34 2.97 11.61
CA PHE A 79 1.85 4.10 10.82
C PHE A 79 1.76 5.44 11.55
N ARG A 80 0.58 5.75 12.12
CA ARG A 80 0.40 6.97 12.92
C ARG A 80 1.34 7.01 14.14
N ASN A 81 1.56 5.87 14.79
CA ASN A 81 2.51 5.79 15.89
C ASN A 81 3.95 6.03 15.42
N PHE A 82 4.32 5.47 14.27
CA PHE A 82 5.65 5.64 13.67
C PHE A 82 5.93 7.12 13.37
N GLY A 83 5.01 7.83 12.75
CA GLY A 83 5.16 9.27 12.46
C GLY A 83 5.12 10.18 13.71
N THR A 84 4.67 9.69 14.86
CA THR A 84 4.62 10.46 16.11
C THR A 84 5.73 10.07 17.09
N GLY A 85 6.70 9.26 16.67
CA GLY A 85 7.79 8.78 17.52
C GLY A 85 7.35 7.81 18.63
N LYS A 86 6.14 7.27 18.54
CA LYS A 86 5.62 6.28 19.49
C LYS A 86 6.08 4.88 19.11
N ALA A 87 6.12 3.98 20.09
CA ALA A 87 6.39 2.56 19.86
C ALA A 87 5.46 2.00 18.77
N SER A 88 6.07 1.44 17.72
CA SER A 88 5.39 0.92 16.55
C SER A 88 6.12 -0.31 16.00
N SER A 89 5.35 -1.23 15.43
CA SER A 89 5.87 -2.35 14.64
C SER A 89 6.05 -1.97 13.15
N MET A 90 5.74 -0.73 12.79
CA MET A 90 5.94 -0.20 11.45
C MET A 90 7.42 0.12 11.24
N THR A 91 7.93 -0.22 10.06
CA THR A 91 9.31 0.08 9.63
C THR A 91 9.25 0.81 8.28
N PRO A 92 10.30 1.55 7.89
CA PRO A 92 10.35 2.18 6.56
C PRO A 92 10.12 1.17 5.43
N HIS A 93 10.66 -0.04 5.56
CA HIS A 93 10.48 -1.11 4.59
C HIS A 93 9.00 -1.53 4.43
N ARG A 94 8.27 -1.68 5.53
CA ARG A 94 6.84 -2.02 5.51
C ARG A 94 5.98 -0.93 4.90
N VAL A 95 6.33 0.31 5.19
CA VAL A 95 5.70 1.48 4.60
C VAL A 95 5.88 1.48 3.08
N ASN A 96 7.11 1.24 2.61
CA ASN A 96 7.41 1.23 1.18
C ASN A 96 6.54 0.20 0.45
N ILE A 97 6.53 -1.04 0.95
CA ILE A 97 5.71 -2.13 0.42
C ILE A 97 4.23 -1.75 0.36
N LEU A 98 3.69 -1.16 1.43
CA LEU A 98 2.28 -0.75 1.48
C LEU A 98 1.98 0.41 0.52
N SER A 99 2.93 1.34 0.33
CA SER A 99 2.78 2.46 -0.60
C SER A 99 2.80 1.98 -2.05
N LEU A 100 3.67 1.03 -2.40
CA LEU A 100 3.76 0.42 -3.74
C LEU A 100 2.49 -0.33 -4.17
N ILE A 101 1.63 -0.72 -3.22
CA ILE A 101 0.34 -1.37 -3.50
C ILE A 101 -0.85 -0.39 -3.42
N ASP A 102 -0.59 0.92 -3.44
CA ASP A 102 -1.58 1.99 -3.30
C ASP A 102 -2.42 1.87 -2.01
N PHE A 103 -1.77 1.50 -0.90
CA PHE A 103 -2.45 1.39 0.39
C PHE A 103 -2.88 2.76 0.93
N VAL A 104 -4.18 2.92 1.15
CA VAL A 104 -4.72 4.15 1.75
C VAL A 104 -4.54 4.12 3.27
N TRP A 105 -3.60 4.93 3.75
CA TRP A 105 -3.30 5.12 5.18
C TRP A 105 -4.40 5.88 5.94
N ASP A 106 -5.04 6.85 5.30
CA ASP A 106 -6.15 7.60 5.89
C ASP A 106 -7.38 7.60 4.96
N ALA A 107 -8.44 6.91 5.37
CA ALA A 107 -9.70 6.91 4.64
C ALA A 107 -10.42 8.28 4.65
N SER A 108 -9.98 9.22 5.49
CA SER A 108 -10.44 10.62 5.47
C SER A 108 -9.71 11.47 4.43
N SER A 109 -8.51 11.09 3.98
CA SER A 109 -7.82 11.73 2.85
C SER A 109 -8.64 11.61 1.55
N ILE A 110 -9.37 10.48 1.37
CA ILE A 110 -10.31 10.30 0.24
C ILE A 110 -11.40 11.40 0.21
N ARG A 111 -11.74 12.00 1.36
CA ARG A 111 -12.78 13.03 1.49
C ARG A 111 -12.24 14.46 1.38
N TYR A 112 -10.93 14.62 1.42
CA TYR A 112 -10.23 15.90 1.34
C TYR A 112 -9.33 15.90 0.11
N THR A 113 -9.95 15.97 -1.07
CA THR A 113 -9.28 16.49 -2.27
C THR A 113 -9.02 17.99 -2.10
N SER A 114 -8.12 18.34 -1.20
CA SER A 114 -7.43 19.62 -1.22
C SER A 114 -5.99 19.35 -0.85
N LYS A 115 -5.18 19.22 -1.91
CA LYS A 115 -3.72 19.31 -1.96
C LYS A 115 -3.14 19.91 -0.68
N ARG A 116 -2.39 19.14 0.13
CA ARG A 116 -1.21 19.59 0.91
C ARG A 116 -0.66 18.64 1.99
N GLN A 117 -1.24 17.47 2.29
CA GLN A 117 -0.69 16.62 3.38
C GLN A 117 -0.10 15.26 2.98
N ASP A 118 -0.14 14.89 1.70
CA ASP A 118 0.46 13.62 1.25
C ASP A 118 1.92 13.79 0.77
N GLU A 119 2.34 15.00 0.39
CA GLU A 119 3.69 15.27 -0.16
C GLU A 119 4.78 15.31 0.93
N ASP A 120 4.48 15.86 2.11
CA ASP A 120 5.44 15.98 3.23
C ASP A 120 5.93 14.62 3.73
N TRP A 121 5.12 13.58 3.58
CA TRP A 121 5.47 12.25 4.09
C TRP A 121 6.32 11.46 3.09
N MET A 122 6.14 11.66 1.77
CA MET A 122 7.02 11.09 0.75
C MET A 122 8.41 11.72 0.81
N GLN A 123 8.51 13.03 1.04
CA GLN A 123 9.79 13.72 1.15
C GLN A 123 10.58 13.30 2.40
N MET A 124 9.92 13.19 3.55
CA MET A 124 10.54 12.66 4.79
C MET A 124 10.98 11.19 4.63
N PHE A 125 10.29 10.42 3.80
CA PHE A 125 10.64 9.03 3.50
C PHE A 125 11.88 8.91 2.60
N GLU A 126 12.02 9.76 1.59
CA GLU A 126 13.24 9.83 0.75
C GLU A 126 14.47 10.19 1.59
N GLU A 127 14.38 11.20 2.45
CA GLU A 127 15.47 11.58 3.37
C GLU A 127 15.86 10.44 4.34
N LEU A 128 14.87 9.68 4.83
CA LEU A 128 15.12 8.53 5.71
C LEU A 128 15.73 7.33 5.00
N MET A 129 15.46 7.15 3.70
CA MET A 129 16.08 6.09 2.88
C MET A 129 17.54 6.44 2.55
N GLU A 130 17.87 7.72 2.42
CA GLU A 130 19.23 8.21 2.14
C GLU A 130 20.15 8.14 3.37
N TYR A 131 19.61 8.25 4.59
CA TYR A 131 20.41 8.28 5.84
C TYR A 131 20.95 6.90 6.31
N LYS A 132 20.94 5.86 5.47
CA LYS A 132 21.37 4.50 5.86
C LYS A 132 22.44 3.84 4.98
N GLU A 133 23.13 4.60 4.13
CA GLU A 133 24.48 4.25 3.67
C GLU A 133 25.55 4.68 4.67
#